data_AF-A0A815VHE7-F1
#
_entry.id   AF-A0A815VHE7-F1
#
_cell.length_a   1.000
_cell.length_b   1.000
_cell.length_c   1.000
_cell.angle_alpha   90.00
_cell.angle_beta   90.00
_cell.angle_gamma   90.00
#
_symmetry.space_group_name_H-M   'P 1'
#
loop_
_entity.id
_entity.type
_entity.pdbx_description
1 polymer ?
#
loop_
_entity_poly.entity_id
_entity_poly.type
_entity_poly.pdbx_seq_one_letter_code
_entity_poly.pdbx_strand_id
1 'polypeptide(L)'
;HATAAILKTAILDSLKADGLELKQLLMLGRDSLFVNLSLENMIENEMKKVRCGLLKLGGCHLHVAHNGFKAGLSSSDWNIHNKCIDIYSWFKQSPARKEDLIGIISDYNCVIEKTILYFTNTRWVWLGKVITRVLPLWEPLHEYFLMYLPVNKKQQVQNNDRYERIKESLTSYVIKIRLQFVLFLCETIFDRFLTLFQQEAPLIHLLYYELPSLYRLVLLQFLTSDCVGDKVGGDLLYIDFKLNEKQLNNKNIRIGEGARKLLSNLTQKERETFYEDIRTIYHTIAEYLKKNLPLRNSFLRDIQILHPSYRSVQYSDDIVRIARTVPGLLSDQEIDYTRDEWLNYSLEHIDETWYIKEKKKDYLGAEIVIYHRIDYYWNKVLSITTTDGRHKYSTLSKLIKNILIIPHGNADVERGFQ
;
A
#
# COMPACT_ATOMS: atom_id res chain seq x y z
N HIS A 1 -11.85 -13.41 21.38
CA HIS A 1 -11.43 -12.06 20.94
C HIS A 1 -10.74 -11.35 22.08
N ALA A 2 -9.51 -10.86 21.89
CA ALA A 2 -8.83 -10.04 22.89
C ALA A 2 -9.49 -8.66 22.98
N THR A 3 -9.73 -8.16 24.19
CA THR A 3 -10.24 -6.80 24.43
C THR A 3 -9.07 -5.80 24.50
N ALA A 4 -9.35 -4.51 24.32
CA ALA A 4 -8.34 -3.45 24.46
C ALA A 4 -7.67 -3.47 25.85
N ALA A 5 -8.42 -3.83 26.90
CA ALA A 5 -7.89 -3.97 28.26
C ALA A 5 -6.85 -5.11 28.38
N ILE A 6 -7.13 -6.27 27.79
CA ILE A 6 -6.19 -7.40 27.77
C ILE A 6 -4.91 -7.02 27.02
N LEU A 7 -5.06 -6.38 25.85
CA LEU A 7 -3.91 -5.93 25.06
C LEU A 7 -3.08 -4.86 25.79
N LYS A 8 -3.73 -3.94 26.51
CA LYS A 8 -3.05 -2.93 27.33
C LYS A 8 -2.16 -3.60 28.37
N THR A 9 -2.71 -4.55 29.13
CA THR A 9 -1.97 -5.28 30.16
C THR A 9 -0.78 -6.00 29.54
N ALA A 10 -0.98 -6.71 28.43
CA ALA A 10 0.09 -7.41 27.73
C ALA A 10 1.24 -6.47 27.29
N ILE A 11 0.93 -5.28 26.74
CA ILE A 11 1.95 -4.28 26.36
C ILE A 11 2.73 -3.80 27.58
N LEU A 12 2.04 -3.43 28.66
CA LEU A 12 2.68 -2.91 29.88
C LEU A 12 3.55 -3.98 30.56
N ASP A 13 3.07 -5.21 30.61
CA ASP A 13 3.82 -6.34 31.15
C ASP A 13 5.06 -6.66 30.30
N SER A 14 4.95 -6.56 28.97
CA SER A 14 6.09 -6.75 28.05
C SER A 14 7.15 -5.67 28.25
N LEU A 15 6.75 -4.39 28.31
CA LEU A 15 7.68 -3.29 28.60
C LEU A 15 8.41 -3.52 29.92
N LYS A 16 7.69 -3.94 30.96
CA LYS A 16 8.28 -4.24 32.27
C LYS A 16 9.24 -5.42 32.22
N ALA A 17 8.89 -6.49 31.49
CA ALA A 17 9.73 -7.67 31.32
C ALA A 17 11.04 -7.34 30.59
N ASP A 18 11.00 -6.42 29.63
CA ASP A 18 12.16 -5.96 28.85
C ASP A 18 12.95 -4.85 29.56
N GLY A 19 12.55 -4.42 30.76
CA GLY A 19 13.20 -3.34 31.50
C GLY A 19 13.02 -1.96 30.87
N LEU A 20 12.00 -1.79 30.01
CA LEU A 20 11.66 -0.54 29.35
C LEU A 20 10.67 0.27 30.18
N GLU A 21 10.98 1.56 30.35
CA GLU A 21 10.07 2.49 30.97
C GLU A 21 8.97 2.93 29.98
N LEU A 22 7.76 3.17 30.50
CA LEU A 22 6.64 3.64 29.68
C LEU A 22 6.98 4.92 28.90
N LYS A 23 7.78 5.83 29.48
CA LYS A 23 8.20 7.08 28.82
C LYS A 23 9.09 6.86 27.58
N GLN A 24 9.65 5.66 27.41
CA GLN A 24 10.44 5.28 26.23
C GLN A 24 9.56 4.78 25.07
N LEU A 25 8.26 4.60 25.29
CA LEU A 25 7.31 4.26 24.24
C LEU A 25 6.97 5.49 23.40
N LEU A 26 7.46 5.51 22.16
CA LEU A 26 7.25 6.64 21.25
C LEU A 26 5.87 6.63 20.58
N MET A 27 5.46 5.48 20.03
CA MET A 27 4.25 5.34 19.23
C MET A 27 3.73 3.91 19.31
N LEU A 28 2.41 3.76 19.12
CA LEU A 28 1.79 2.47 18.85
C LEU A 28 1.39 2.37 17.36
N GLY A 29 2.10 1.55 16.60
CA GLY A 29 1.67 1.18 15.25
C GLY A 29 0.44 0.28 15.30
N ARG A 30 -0.65 0.66 14.63
CA ARG A 30 -1.90 -0.11 14.66
C ARG A 30 -2.69 -0.08 13.36
N ASP A 31 -3.49 -1.12 13.14
CA ASP A 31 -4.53 -1.11 12.12
C ASP A 31 -5.71 -0.22 12.54
N SER A 32 -6.60 0.13 11.61
CA SER A 32 -7.71 1.07 11.85
C SER A 32 -8.92 0.48 12.58
N LEU A 33 -8.77 -0.66 13.27
CA LEU A 33 -9.84 -1.29 14.05
C LEU A 33 -10.14 -0.51 15.34
N PHE A 34 -11.43 -0.42 15.71
CA PHE A 34 -11.86 0.31 16.92
C PHE A 34 -11.22 -0.20 18.21
N VAL A 35 -11.00 -1.51 18.34
CA VAL A 35 -10.32 -2.10 19.51
C VAL A 35 -8.90 -1.55 19.66
N ASN A 36 -8.17 -1.39 18.55
CA ASN A 36 -6.81 -0.87 18.57
C ASN A 36 -6.77 0.65 18.84
N LEU A 37 -7.76 1.39 18.34
CA LEU A 37 -7.91 2.81 18.69
C LEU A 37 -8.21 2.98 20.19
N SER A 38 -9.06 2.11 20.75
CA SER A 38 -9.33 2.09 22.19
C SER A 38 -8.06 1.77 22.99
N LEU A 39 -7.27 0.80 22.56
CA LEU A 39 -5.97 0.48 23.15
C LEU A 39 -5.01 1.67 23.14
N GLU A 40 -4.85 2.35 21.99
CA GLU A 40 -4.02 3.54 21.83
C GLU A 40 -4.44 4.64 22.83
N ASN A 41 -5.73 4.89 22.96
CA ASN A 41 -6.26 5.85 23.94
C ASN A 41 -6.03 5.42 25.40
N MET A 42 -6.10 4.12 25.69
CA MET A 42 -5.83 3.60 27.03
C MET A 42 -4.35 3.73 27.42
N ILE A 43 -3.43 3.46 26.50
CA ILE A 43 -1.98 3.64 26.74
C ILE A 43 -1.63 5.13 26.83
N GLU A 44 -2.20 5.97 25.97
CA GLU A 44 -2.07 7.43 26.05
C GLU A 44 -2.44 7.96 27.45
N ASN A 45 -3.52 7.44 28.05
CA ASN A 45 -3.93 7.84 29.39
C ASN A 45 -2.92 7.41 30.48
N GLU A 46 -2.21 6.29 30.30
CA GLU A 46 -1.11 5.91 31.20
C GLU A 46 0.13 6.80 30.99
N MET A 47 0.47 7.10 29.73
CA MET A 47 1.57 8.01 29.37
C MET A 47 1.41 9.39 30.01
N LYS A 48 0.18 9.92 30.04
CA LYS A 48 -0.12 11.20 30.69
C LYS A 48 0.17 11.21 32.19
N LYS A 49 0.06 10.07 32.87
CA LYS A 49 0.39 9.96 34.31
C LYS A 49 1.88 10.16 34.57
N VAL A 50 2.73 9.81 33.61
CA VAL A 50 4.18 10.04 33.64
C VAL A 50 4.60 11.31 32.89
N ARG A 51 3.64 12.23 32.62
CA ARG A 51 3.84 13.51 31.92
C ARG A 51 4.45 13.37 30.51
N CYS A 52 4.15 12.27 29.82
CA CYS A 52 4.51 12.02 28.43
C CYS A 52 3.25 11.80 27.57
N GLY A 53 3.42 11.59 26.27
CA GLY A 53 2.33 11.27 25.33
C GLY A 53 2.83 10.41 24.16
N LEU A 54 1.91 9.75 23.46
CA LEU A 54 2.24 9.02 22.24
C LEU A 54 2.29 9.97 21.05
N LEU A 55 3.23 9.73 20.14
CA LEU A 55 3.15 10.25 18.80
C LEU A 55 2.02 9.53 18.04
N LYS A 56 1.04 10.29 17.54
CA LYS A 56 -0.14 9.74 16.86
C LYS A 56 -0.12 10.07 15.37
N LEU A 57 0.20 9.08 14.54
CA LEU A 57 0.14 9.20 13.08
C LEU A 57 -1.17 8.70 12.47
N GLY A 58 -2.02 8.05 13.28
CA GLY A 58 -3.26 7.43 12.83
C GLY A 58 -3.10 5.93 12.60
N GLY A 59 -4.04 5.34 11.85
CA GLY A 59 -3.99 3.93 11.50
C GLY A 59 -3.00 3.62 10.38
N CYS A 60 -2.69 2.34 10.21
CA CYS A 60 -1.82 1.85 9.16
C CYS A 60 -2.28 2.27 7.76
N HIS A 61 -1.42 2.99 7.03
CA HIS A 61 -1.73 3.50 5.69
C HIS A 61 -1.86 2.40 4.63
N LEU A 62 -1.15 1.27 4.79
CA LEU A 62 -1.32 0.08 3.95
C LEU A 62 -2.75 -0.47 4.07
N HIS A 63 -3.30 -0.50 5.28
CA HIS A 63 -4.68 -0.91 5.51
C HIS A 63 -5.69 0.08 4.91
N VAL A 64 -5.39 1.38 4.90
CA VAL A 64 -6.24 2.38 4.23
C VAL A 64 -6.27 2.14 2.73
N ALA A 65 -5.13 1.92 2.09
CA ALA A 65 -5.05 1.58 0.67
C ALA A 65 -5.81 0.28 0.35
N HIS A 66 -5.57 -0.77 1.15
CA HIS A 66 -6.26 -2.05 1.02
C HIS A 66 -7.77 -1.97 1.18
N ASN A 67 -8.24 -1.26 2.20
CA ASN A 67 -9.66 -1.12 2.47
C ASN A 67 -10.32 -0.21 1.42
N GLY A 68 -9.61 0.77 0.88
CA GLY A 68 -10.09 1.58 -0.25
C GLY A 68 -10.37 0.72 -1.47
N PHE A 69 -9.39 -0.09 -1.89
CA PHE A 69 -9.56 -1.08 -2.97
C PHE A 69 -10.74 -2.03 -2.70
N LYS A 70 -10.79 -2.61 -1.49
CA LYS A 70 -11.86 -3.53 -1.08
C LYS A 70 -13.24 -2.86 -1.12
N ALA A 71 -13.36 -1.66 -0.58
CA ALA A 71 -14.61 -0.89 -0.61
C ALA A 71 -15.06 -0.64 -2.06
N GLY A 72 -14.11 -0.28 -2.93
CA GLY A 72 -14.35 -0.18 -4.38
C GLY A 72 -14.99 -1.44 -4.95
N LEU A 73 -14.33 -2.59 -4.82
CA LEU A 73 -14.87 -3.84 -5.39
C LEU A 73 -16.20 -4.26 -4.76
N SER A 74 -16.35 -4.09 -3.44
CA SER A 74 -17.59 -4.40 -2.72
C SER A 74 -18.76 -3.45 -3.04
N SER A 75 -18.52 -2.35 -3.75
CA SER A 75 -19.59 -1.49 -4.28
C SER A 75 -20.22 -2.03 -5.56
N SER A 76 -19.69 -3.12 -6.11
CA SER A 76 -20.22 -3.84 -7.27
C SER A 76 -20.59 -5.28 -6.92
N ASP A 77 -21.56 -5.86 -7.62
CA ASP A 77 -21.99 -7.26 -7.40
C ASP A 77 -21.10 -8.28 -8.14
N TRP A 78 -19.90 -7.89 -8.56
CA TRP A 78 -19.06 -8.71 -9.43
C TRP A 78 -18.56 -9.99 -8.77
N ASN A 79 -18.44 -10.01 -7.44
CA ASN A 79 -18.01 -11.17 -6.65
C ASN A 79 -16.69 -11.80 -7.14
N ILE A 80 -15.76 -10.99 -7.67
CA ILE A 80 -14.52 -11.45 -8.32
C ILE A 80 -13.67 -12.32 -7.40
N HIS A 81 -13.60 -11.98 -6.12
CA HIS A 81 -12.85 -12.77 -5.15
C HIS A 81 -13.39 -14.21 -5.06
N ASN A 82 -14.70 -14.37 -4.94
CA ASN A 82 -15.34 -15.68 -4.81
C ASN A 82 -15.16 -16.51 -6.09
N LYS A 83 -15.25 -15.88 -7.27
CA LYS A 83 -14.98 -16.53 -8.56
C LYS A 83 -13.55 -17.07 -8.64
N CYS A 84 -12.58 -16.30 -8.18
CA CYS A 84 -11.19 -16.75 -8.11
C CYS A 84 -10.98 -17.88 -7.07
N ILE A 85 -11.65 -17.79 -5.90
CA ILE A 85 -11.63 -18.85 -4.88
C ILE A 85 -12.20 -20.16 -5.44
N ASP A 86 -13.29 -20.10 -6.21
CA ASP A 86 -13.91 -21.30 -6.79
C ASP A 86 -12.94 -22.02 -7.72
N ILE A 87 -12.30 -21.29 -8.65
CA ILE A 87 -11.28 -21.84 -9.55
C ILE A 87 -10.14 -22.48 -8.74
N TYR A 88 -9.60 -21.78 -7.75
CA TYR A 88 -8.55 -22.34 -6.92
C TYR A 88 -8.97 -23.60 -6.17
N SER A 89 -10.11 -23.53 -5.49
CA SER A 89 -10.58 -24.60 -4.63
C SER A 89 -10.90 -25.87 -5.42
N TRP A 90 -11.20 -25.73 -6.71
CA TRP A 90 -11.31 -26.87 -7.63
C TRP A 90 -10.02 -27.68 -7.71
N PHE A 91 -8.87 -26.99 -7.85
CA PHE A 91 -7.56 -27.61 -8.05
C PHE A 91 -6.79 -27.85 -6.74
N LYS A 92 -7.06 -27.10 -5.67
CA LYS A 92 -6.25 -27.07 -4.42
C LYS A 92 -5.87 -28.46 -3.90
N GLN A 93 -6.84 -29.37 -3.82
CA GLN A 93 -6.70 -30.66 -3.13
C GLN A 93 -6.68 -31.87 -4.08
N SER A 94 -6.64 -31.68 -5.40
CA SER A 94 -6.71 -32.78 -6.36
C SER A 94 -5.54 -32.73 -7.33
N PRO A 95 -4.48 -33.51 -7.09
CA PRO A 95 -3.37 -33.67 -8.03
C PRO A 95 -3.86 -34.13 -9.42
N ALA A 96 -4.79 -35.08 -9.47
CA ALA A 96 -5.38 -35.57 -10.72
C ALA A 96 -6.03 -34.46 -11.56
N ARG A 97 -6.78 -33.53 -10.95
CA ARG A 97 -7.36 -32.39 -11.67
C ARG A 97 -6.30 -31.42 -12.20
N LYS A 98 -5.19 -31.27 -11.49
CA LYS A 98 -4.05 -30.45 -11.96
C LYS A 98 -3.37 -31.13 -13.15
N GLU A 99 -3.17 -32.44 -13.09
CA GLU A 99 -2.60 -33.23 -14.19
C GLU A 99 -3.48 -33.15 -15.45
N ASP A 100 -4.81 -33.32 -15.30
CA ASP A 100 -5.75 -33.17 -16.42
C ASP A 100 -5.60 -31.77 -17.09
N LEU A 101 -5.56 -30.70 -16.28
CA LEU A 101 -5.40 -29.33 -16.80
C LEU A 101 -4.01 -29.11 -17.43
N ILE A 102 -2.94 -29.68 -16.86
CA ILE A 102 -1.59 -29.62 -17.44
C ILE A 102 -1.55 -30.28 -18.82
N GLY A 103 -2.27 -31.40 -18.99
CA GLY A 103 -2.45 -32.03 -20.29
C GLY A 103 -3.01 -31.06 -21.32
N ILE A 104 -4.11 -30.39 -21.00
CA ILE A 104 -4.72 -29.38 -21.89
C ILE A 104 -3.77 -28.22 -22.14
N ILE A 105 -3.10 -27.68 -21.11
CA ILE A 105 -2.14 -26.57 -21.27
C ILE A 105 -1.01 -26.92 -22.25
N SER A 106 -0.58 -28.19 -22.27
CA SER A 106 0.50 -28.63 -23.16
C SER A 106 0.12 -28.47 -24.65
N ASP A 107 -1.16 -28.55 -24.98
CA ASP A 107 -1.67 -28.38 -26.34
C ASP A 107 -1.67 -26.89 -26.77
N TYR A 108 -1.60 -25.95 -25.83
CA TYR A 108 -1.61 -24.51 -26.09
C TYR A 108 -0.22 -23.89 -26.31
N ASN A 109 0.88 -24.66 -26.30
CA ASN A 109 2.27 -24.17 -26.40
C ASN A 109 2.59 -23.00 -25.45
N CYS A 110 1.91 -22.96 -24.31
CA CYS A 110 1.95 -21.81 -23.42
C CYS A 110 3.09 -21.99 -22.41
N VAL A 111 3.99 -21.01 -22.30
CA VAL A 111 4.98 -20.94 -21.20
C VAL A 111 4.26 -20.53 -19.92
N ILE A 112 3.37 -21.40 -19.45
CA ILE A 112 2.72 -21.23 -18.15
C ILE A 112 3.61 -21.96 -17.16
N GLU A 113 4.27 -21.21 -16.28
CA GLU A 113 4.99 -21.79 -15.15
C GLU A 113 4.11 -22.86 -14.50
N LYS A 114 4.65 -24.08 -14.38
CA LYS A 114 3.97 -25.35 -14.03
C LYS A 114 3.33 -25.39 -12.64
N THR A 115 2.99 -24.25 -12.07
CA THR A 115 2.69 -24.11 -10.65
C THR A 115 1.48 -23.22 -10.47
N ILE A 116 0.30 -23.86 -10.55
CA ILE A 116 -0.93 -23.44 -9.86
C ILE A 116 -0.64 -23.49 -8.34
N LEU A 117 0.23 -22.60 -7.85
CA LEU A 117 0.63 -22.57 -6.45
C LEU A 117 -0.17 -21.52 -5.70
N TYR A 118 -0.84 -22.04 -4.67
CA TYR A 118 -1.31 -21.36 -3.46
C TYR A 118 -2.05 -20.05 -3.67
N PHE A 119 -3.37 -20.15 -3.80
CA PHE A 119 -4.24 -19.07 -3.35
C PHE A 119 -4.35 -19.23 -1.82
N THR A 120 -3.60 -18.44 -1.06
CA THR A 120 -3.77 -18.37 0.39
C THR A 120 -4.88 -17.38 0.72
N ASN A 121 -5.62 -17.67 1.79
CA ASN A 121 -6.91 -17.03 2.07
C ASN A 121 -6.78 -15.67 2.80
N THR A 122 -5.65 -14.99 2.67
CA THR A 122 -5.35 -13.83 3.52
C THR A 122 -4.56 -12.76 2.76
N ARG A 123 -5.31 -11.74 2.30
CA ARG A 123 -4.90 -10.38 1.84
C ARG A 123 -4.96 -10.11 0.32
N TRP A 124 -5.32 -8.88 -0.07
CA TRP A 124 -5.69 -8.54 -1.45
C TRP A 124 -4.53 -8.20 -2.39
N VAL A 125 -3.30 -7.98 -1.88
CA VAL A 125 -2.07 -8.08 -2.69
C VAL A 125 -2.03 -9.40 -3.46
N TRP A 126 -2.71 -10.43 -2.94
CA TRP A 126 -2.84 -11.72 -3.61
C TRP A 126 -3.91 -11.77 -4.71
N LEU A 127 -4.92 -10.89 -4.73
CA LEU A 127 -5.94 -10.93 -5.79
C LEU A 127 -5.33 -10.56 -7.16
N GLY A 128 -4.52 -9.50 -7.24
CA GLY A 128 -3.79 -9.17 -8.46
C GLY A 128 -2.91 -10.32 -8.91
N LYS A 129 -2.12 -10.90 -7.99
CA LYS A 129 -1.28 -12.09 -8.25
C LYS A 129 -2.07 -13.31 -8.71
N VAL A 130 -3.28 -13.50 -8.21
CA VAL A 130 -4.19 -14.58 -8.61
C VAL A 130 -4.72 -14.33 -10.02
N ILE A 131 -5.21 -13.12 -10.29
CA ILE A 131 -5.76 -12.76 -11.59
C ILE A 131 -4.68 -12.82 -12.68
N THR A 132 -3.45 -12.41 -12.37
CA THR A 132 -2.27 -12.53 -13.25
C THR A 132 -2.02 -13.97 -13.70
N ARG A 133 -2.41 -14.97 -12.89
CA ARG A 133 -2.30 -16.39 -13.22
C ARG A 133 -3.54 -16.92 -13.94
N VAL A 134 -4.73 -16.47 -13.55
CA VAL A 134 -6.00 -16.92 -14.13
C VAL A 134 -6.17 -16.42 -15.57
N LEU A 135 -5.80 -15.17 -15.87
CA LEU A 135 -6.05 -14.58 -17.19
C LEU A 135 -5.28 -15.25 -18.35
N PRO A 136 -3.98 -15.59 -18.22
CA PRO A 136 -3.27 -16.38 -19.24
C PRO A 136 -3.85 -17.79 -19.43
N LEU A 137 -4.43 -18.35 -18.36
CA LEU A 137 -5.06 -19.66 -18.36
C LEU A 137 -6.52 -19.64 -18.84
N TRP A 138 -7.05 -18.51 -19.31
CA TRP A 138 -8.49 -18.40 -19.60
C TRP A 138 -8.97 -19.40 -20.65
N GLU A 139 -8.27 -19.54 -21.76
CA GLU A 139 -8.66 -20.48 -22.84
C GLU A 139 -8.48 -21.95 -22.41
N PRO A 140 -7.35 -22.37 -21.80
CA PRO A 140 -7.23 -23.72 -21.23
C PRO A 140 -8.29 -24.04 -20.17
N LEU A 141 -8.63 -23.07 -19.30
CA LEU A 141 -9.69 -23.25 -18.31
C LEU A 141 -11.06 -23.40 -18.98
N HIS A 142 -11.32 -22.61 -20.01
CA HIS A 142 -12.55 -22.72 -20.81
C HIS A 142 -12.66 -24.12 -21.44
N GLU A 143 -11.61 -24.63 -22.08
CA GLU A 143 -11.61 -26.00 -22.63
C GLU A 143 -11.78 -27.06 -21.52
N TYR A 144 -11.02 -26.94 -20.43
CA TYR A 144 -11.08 -27.88 -19.31
C TYR A 144 -12.50 -27.99 -18.73
N PHE A 145 -13.12 -26.86 -18.41
CA PHE A 145 -14.43 -26.83 -17.75
C PHE A 145 -15.60 -27.06 -18.72
N LEU A 146 -15.54 -26.55 -19.95
CA LEU A 146 -16.69 -26.60 -20.87
C LEU A 146 -16.65 -27.76 -21.86
N MET A 147 -15.47 -28.36 -22.11
CA MET A 147 -15.30 -29.42 -23.11
C MET A 147 -14.79 -30.71 -22.47
N TYR A 148 -13.66 -30.66 -21.76
CA TYR A 148 -13.02 -31.86 -21.22
C TYR A 148 -13.84 -32.51 -20.09
N LEU A 149 -14.21 -31.75 -19.04
CA LEU A 149 -14.91 -32.29 -17.88
C LEU A 149 -16.28 -32.92 -18.22
N PRO A 150 -17.16 -32.28 -19.03
CA PRO A 150 -18.46 -32.87 -19.41
C PRO A 150 -18.35 -34.19 -20.16
N VAL A 151 -17.28 -34.38 -20.94
CA VAL A 151 -17.07 -35.57 -21.75
C VAL A 151 -16.37 -36.66 -20.96
N ASN A 152 -15.23 -36.33 -20.34
CA ASN A 152 -14.30 -37.30 -19.78
C ASN A 152 -14.49 -37.56 -18.28
N LYS A 153 -15.11 -36.64 -17.54
CA LYS A 153 -15.23 -36.70 -16.07
C LYS A 153 -16.66 -36.40 -15.58
N LYS A 154 -17.68 -37.00 -16.23
CA LYS A 154 -19.11 -36.78 -15.93
C LYS A 154 -19.49 -36.84 -14.44
N GLN A 155 -18.90 -37.78 -13.70
CA GLN A 155 -19.14 -37.94 -12.26
C GLN A 155 -18.61 -36.75 -11.43
N GLN A 156 -17.59 -36.04 -11.89
CA GLN A 156 -17.04 -34.88 -11.18
C GLN A 156 -17.89 -33.63 -11.34
N VAL A 157 -18.67 -33.54 -12.42
CA VAL A 157 -19.51 -32.36 -12.75
C VAL A 157 -20.95 -32.52 -12.30
N GLN A 158 -21.45 -33.76 -12.18
CA GLN A 158 -22.82 -34.03 -11.78
C GLN A 158 -23.09 -33.50 -10.35
N ASN A 159 -24.13 -32.68 -10.20
CA ASN A 159 -24.56 -32.08 -8.93
C ASN A 159 -23.44 -31.34 -8.18
N ASN A 160 -22.54 -30.68 -8.91
CA ASN A 160 -21.40 -29.96 -8.32
C ASN A 160 -21.57 -28.45 -8.48
N ASP A 161 -22.03 -27.78 -7.41
CA ASP A 161 -22.30 -26.34 -7.43
C ASP A 161 -21.07 -25.50 -7.78
N ARG A 162 -19.87 -25.92 -7.37
CA ARG A 162 -18.62 -25.21 -7.70
C ARG A 162 -18.36 -25.28 -9.20
N TYR A 163 -18.57 -26.44 -9.81
CA TYR A 163 -18.43 -26.61 -11.25
C TYR A 163 -19.39 -25.68 -12.00
N GLU A 164 -20.68 -25.64 -11.63
CA GLU A 164 -21.66 -24.78 -12.31
C GLU A 164 -21.31 -23.29 -12.16
N ARG A 165 -20.87 -22.84 -10.99
CA ARG A 165 -20.40 -21.44 -10.80
C ARG A 165 -19.18 -21.09 -11.64
N ILE A 166 -18.22 -22.00 -11.79
CA ILE A 166 -17.04 -21.78 -12.62
C ILE A 166 -17.44 -21.77 -14.10
N LYS A 167 -18.25 -22.73 -14.53
CA LYS A 167 -18.78 -22.82 -15.90
C LYS A 167 -19.53 -21.56 -16.32
N GLU A 168 -20.43 -21.05 -15.48
CA GLU A 168 -21.12 -19.79 -15.72
C GLU A 168 -20.13 -18.62 -15.88
N SER A 169 -19.11 -18.57 -15.01
CA SER A 169 -18.10 -17.52 -15.04
C SER A 169 -17.23 -17.56 -16.30
N LEU A 170 -16.88 -18.75 -16.80
CA LEU A 170 -16.05 -18.91 -18.00
C LEU A 170 -16.84 -18.69 -19.31
N THR A 171 -18.16 -18.86 -19.29
CA THR A 171 -19.02 -18.63 -20.46
C THR A 171 -19.24 -17.13 -20.75
N SER A 172 -19.03 -16.26 -19.75
CA SER A 172 -19.32 -14.83 -19.87
C SER A 172 -18.05 -13.99 -20.09
N TYR A 173 -17.99 -13.29 -21.23
CA TYR A 173 -16.95 -12.28 -21.50
C TYR A 173 -16.94 -11.14 -20.48
N VAL A 174 -18.08 -10.85 -19.85
CA VAL A 174 -18.23 -9.85 -18.78
C VAL A 174 -17.33 -10.18 -17.59
N ILE A 175 -17.13 -11.45 -17.25
CA ILE A 175 -16.23 -11.81 -16.15
C ILE A 175 -14.77 -11.60 -16.54
N LYS A 176 -14.38 -11.98 -17.76
CA LYS A 176 -13.01 -11.79 -18.26
C LYS A 176 -12.61 -10.31 -18.28
N ILE A 177 -13.49 -9.42 -18.76
CA ILE A 177 -13.22 -7.97 -18.76
C ILE A 177 -13.18 -7.37 -17.35
N ARG A 178 -14.03 -7.85 -16.43
CA ARG A 178 -13.99 -7.43 -15.01
C ARG A 178 -12.67 -7.85 -14.35
N LEU A 179 -12.18 -9.07 -14.60
CA LEU A 179 -10.88 -9.52 -14.12
C LEU A 179 -9.74 -8.64 -14.64
N GLN A 180 -9.76 -8.31 -15.95
CA GLN A 180 -8.78 -7.40 -16.54
C GLN A 180 -8.79 -6.01 -15.89
N PHE A 181 -9.97 -5.46 -15.60
CA PHE A 181 -10.08 -4.20 -14.88
C PHE A 181 -9.54 -4.28 -13.45
N VAL A 182 -9.87 -5.34 -12.71
CA VAL A 182 -9.36 -5.53 -11.35
C VAL A 182 -7.83 -5.69 -11.36
N LEU A 183 -7.27 -6.41 -12.34
CA LEU A 183 -5.83 -6.50 -12.50
C LEU A 183 -5.20 -5.14 -12.74
N PHE A 184 -5.80 -4.33 -13.62
CA PHE A 184 -5.38 -2.96 -13.87
C PHE A 184 -5.37 -2.11 -12.59
N LEU A 185 -6.41 -2.18 -11.76
CA LEU A 185 -6.44 -1.49 -10.47
C LEU A 185 -5.27 -1.92 -9.57
N CYS A 186 -5.03 -3.23 -9.44
CA CYS A 186 -3.91 -3.75 -8.65
C CYS A 186 -2.57 -3.20 -9.15
N GLU A 187 -2.23 -3.51 -10.40
CA GLU A 187 -0.89 -3.25 -10.96
C GLU A 187 -0.62 -1.74 -11.14
N THR A 188 -1.63 -0.98 -11.59
CA THR A 188 -1.42 0.42 -11.97
C THR A 188 -1.57 1.37 -10.79
N ILE A 189 -2.45 1.08 -9.82
CA ILE A 189 -2.79 2.04 -8.77
C ILE A 189 -2.15 1.67 -7.43
N PHE A 190 -2.29 0.42 -7.00
CA PHE A 190 -2.01 0.03 -5.61
C PHE A 190 -0.65 -0.65 -5.42
N ASP A 191 -0.20 -1.47 -6.36
CA ASP A 191 0.96 -2.35 -6.17
C ASP A 191 2.24 -1.58 -5.84
N ARG A 192 2.51 -0.46 -6.51
CA ARG A 192 3.70 0.37 -6.21
C ARG A 192 3.70 0.87 -4.77
N PHE A 193 2.58 1.43 -4.32
CA PHE A 193 2.46 1.98 -2.97
C PHE A 193 2.59 0.88 -1.91
N LEU A 194 1.89 -0.24 -2.12
CA LEU A 194 1.90 -1.37 -1.18
C LEU A 194 3.28 -2.02 -1.11
N THR A 195 3.90 -2.29 -2.25
CA THR A 195 5.24 -2.90 -2.31
C THR A 195 6.30 -1.99 -1.70
N LEU A 196 6.19 -0.67 -1.88
CA LEU A 196 7.11 0.29 -1.28
C LEU A 196 7.05 0.23 0.25
N PHE A 197 5.87 0.39 0.85
CA PHE A 197 5.74 0.46 2.31
C PHE A 197 5.71 -0.90 3.02
N GLN A 198 5.81 -2.00 2.28
CA GLN A 198 6.06 -3.35 2.82
C GLN A 198 7.56 -3.66 3.01
N GLN A 199 8.46 -2.77 2.61
CA GLN A 199 9.90 -2.94 2.80
C GLN A 199 10.33 -2.77 4.26
N GLU A 200 11.42 -3.44 4.62
CA GLU A 200 12.10 -3.33 5.93
C GLU A 200 12.79 -2.00 6.17
N ALA A 201 13.12 -1.27 5.11
CA ALA A 201 13.79 0.01 5.24
C ALA A 201 12.88 1.02 5.94
N PRO A 202 13.41 1.94 6.75
CA PRO A 202 12.61 3.03 7.28
C PRO A 202 12.20 3.97 6.15
N LEU A 203 10.90 4.13 5.92
CA LEU A 203 10.36 4.89 4.77
C LEU A 203 9.44 6.03 5.17
N ILE A 204 9.40 6.41 6.46
CA ILE A 204 8.52 7.47 6.95
C ILE A 204 8.72 8.81 6.22
N HIS A 205 9.94 9.11 5.77
CA HIS A 205 10.29 10.30 5.00
C HIS A 205 9.64 10.37 3.60
N LEU A 206 9.20 9.25 3.04
CA LEU A 206 8.50 9.22 1.76
C LEU A 206 6.98 9.31 1.93
N LEU A 207 6.47 9.07 3.14
CA LEU A 207 5.05 8.82 3.36
C LEU A 207 4.16 10.01 2.97
N TYR A 208 4.55 11.24 3.29
CA TYR A 208 3.76 12.42 2.89
C TYR A 208 3.73 12.65 1.38
N TYR A 209 4.76 12.23 0.64
CA TYR A 209 4.75 12.34 -0.82
C TYR A 209 3.87 11.25 -1.44
N GLU A 210 3.94 10.05 -0.89
CA GLU A 210 3.31 8.86 -1.46
C GLU A 210 1.81 8.78 -1.19
N LEU A 211 1.32 9.24 -0.03
CA LEU A 211 -0.12 9.21 0.29
C LEU A 211 -0.97 10.07 -0.68
N PRO A 212 -0.63 11.35 -0.94
CA PRO A 212 -1.32 12.16 -1.94
C PRO A 212 -1.12 11.63 -3.35
N SER A 213 0.05 11.05 -3.66
CA SER A 213 0.32 10.47 -4.97
C SER A 213 -0.59 9.28 -5.29
N LEU A 214 -0.84 8.39 -4.33
CA LEU A 214 -1.84 7.32 -4.44
C LEU A 214 -3.24 7.90 -4.71
N TYR A 215 -3.65 8.90 -3.93
CA TYR A 215 -4.99 9.49 -4.09
C TYR A 215 -5.15 10.19 -5.45
N ARG A 216 -4.16 10.99 -5.85
CA ARG A 216 -4.09 11.62 -7.18
C ARG A 216 -4.18 10.58 -8.30
N LEU A 217 -3.46 9.47 -8.17
CA LEU A 217 -3.47 8.40 -9.16
C LEU A 217 -4.86 7.80 -9.35
N VAL A 218 -5.63 7.59 -8.26
CA VAL A 218 -7.03 7.17 -8.34
C VAL A 218 -7.89 8.20 -9.07
N LEU A 219 -7.78 9.49 -8.70
CA LEU A 219 -8.57 10.57 -9.30
C LEU A 219 -8.33 10.69 -10.82
N LEU A 220 -7.08 10.58 -11.26
CA LEU A 220 -6.70 10.67 -12.68
C LEU A 220 -7.21 9.50 -13.54
N GLN A 221 -7.78 8.44 -12.94
CA GLN A 221 -8.39 7.36 -13.72
C GLN A 221 -9.75 7.74 -14.31
N PHE A 222 -10.46 8.65 -13.67
CA PHE A 222 -11.84 8.98 -14.02
C PHE A 222 -12.15 10.48 -14.09
N LEU A 223 -11.22 11.34 -13.68
CA LEU A 223 -11.33 12.80 -13.82
C LEU A 223 -10.41 13.33 -14.92
N THR A 224 -10.75 14.51 -15.42
CA THR A 224 -9.86 15.28 -16.29
C THR A 224 -8.61 15.75 -15.53
N SER A 225 -7.49 15.86 -16.25
CA SER A 225 -6.23 16.38 -15.69
C SER A 225 -6.41 17.78 -15.10
N ASP A 226 -7.23 18.62 -15.72
CA ASP A 226 -7.46 20.01 -15.31
C ASP A 226 -8.14 20.11 -13.94
N CYS A 227 -8.99 19.13 -13.60
CA CYS A 227 -9.64 19.06 -12.30
C CYS A 227 -8.62 18.82 -11.17
N VAL A 228 -7.68 17.90 -11.41
CA VAL A 228 -6.64 17.54 -10.44
C VAL A 228 -5.55 18.62 -10.42
N GLY A 229 -5.05 19.02 -11.59
CA GLY A 229 -4.06 20.09 -11.79
C GLY A 229 -2.82 19.92 -10.91
N ASP A 230 -2.32 21.03 -10.39
CA ASP A 230 -1.10 21.09 -9.56
C ASP A 230 -1.38 20.98 -8.05
N LYS A 231 -2.59 20.56 -7.65
CA LYS A 231 -2.97 20.44 -6.22
C LYS A 231 -2.10 19.43 -5.48
N VAL A 232 -1.49 19.81 -4.37
CA VAL A 232 -0.60 18.92 -3.59
C VAL A 232 -1.17 18.62 -2.22
N GLY A 233 -0.77 17.48 -1.64
CA GLY A 233 -1.10 17.15 -0.25
C GLY A 233 -2.60 17.26 0.05
N GLY A 234 -2.93 18.12 1.02
CA GLY A 234 -4.29 18.38 1.49
C GLY A 234 -5.20 19.07 0.47
N ASP A 235 -4.66 19.71 -0.56
CA ASP A 235 -5.46 20.45 -1.55
C ASP A 235 -6.32 19.51 -2.41
N LEU A 236 -5.86 18.26 -2.58
CA LEU A 236 -6.60 17.22 -3.26
C LEU A 236 -7.97 16.93 -2.59
N LEU A 237 -8.10 17.21 -1.29
CA LEU A 237 -9.34 16.97 -0.54
C LEU A 237 -10.47 17.92 -0.95
N TYR A 238 -10.16 19.06 -1.59
CA TYR A 238 -11.16 20.02 -2.07
C TYR A 238 -11.72 19.66 -3.45
N ILE A 239 -11.20 18.61 -4.09
CA ILE A 239 -11.74 18.13 -5.36
C ILE A 239 -13.12 17.51 -5.09
N ASP A 240 -14.13 18.08 -5.76
CA ASP A 240 -15.44 17.47 -5.92
C ASP A 240 -15.45 16.62 -7.19
N PHE A 241 -15.24 15.32 -6.99
CA PHE A 241 -15.10 14.34 -8.07
C PHE A 241 -16.44 13.72 -8.49
N LYS A 242 -17.55 14.06 -7.83
CA LYS A 242 -18.89 13.55 -8.17
C LYS A 242 -19.57 14.36 -9.27
N LEU A 243 -19.04 15.53 -9.61
CA LEU A 243 -19.56 16.39 -10.67
C LEU A 243 -19.30 15.75 -12.05
N ASN A 244 -20.37 15.50 -12.78
CA ASN A 244 -20.32 14.83 -14.08
C ASN A 244 -19.48 15.60 -15.10
N GLU A 245 -19.51 16.95 -15.11
CA GLU A 245 -18.72 17.73 -16.06
C GLU A 245 -17.20 17.63 -15.85
N LYS A 246 -16.75 17.16 -14.68
CA LYS A 246 -15.33 16.96 -14.36
C LYS A 246 -14.84 15.54 -14.65
N GLN A 247 -15.77 14.62 -14.95
CA GLN A 247 -15.45 13.22 -15.20
C GLN A 247 -15.15 12.97 -16.67
N LEU A 248 -14.31 11.98 -16.90
CA LEU A 248 -14.03 11.45 -18.23
C LEU A 248 -15.26 10.71 -18.76
N ASN A 249 -15.51 10.89 -20.06
CA ASN A 249 -16.50 10.08 -20.77
C ASN A 249 -16.05 8.59 -20.84
N ASN A 250 -16.95 7.70 -21.26
CA ASN A 250 -16.69 6.25 -21.34
C ASN A 250 -15.49 5.88 -22.24
N LYS A 251 -15.19 6.69 -23.25
CA LYS A 251 -14.03 6.45 -24.14
C LYS A 251 -12.72 6.73 -23.41
N ASN A 252 -12.70 7.73 -22.54
CA ASN A 252 -11.48 8.24 -21.91
C ASN A 252 -11.25 7.72 -20.49
N ILE A 253 -12.30 7.27 -19.78
CA ILE A 253 -12.15 6.62 -18.47
C ILE A 253 -11.17 5.45 -18.58
N ARG A 254 -10.22 5.39 -17.63
CA ARG A 254 -9.16 4.39 -17.63
C ARG A 254 -9.71 3.10 -17.06
N ILE A 255 -9.57 2.02 -17.83
CA ILE A 255 -10.00 0.67 -17.43
C ILE A 255 -8.91 -0.39 -17.65
N GLY A 256 -7.72 0.04 -18.08
CA GLY A 256 -6.65 -0.85 -18.54
C GLY A 256 -6.85 -1.33 -19.97
N GLU A 257 -5.74 -1.57 -20.67
CA GLU A 257 -5.74 -2.01 -22.07
C GLU A 257 -6.33 -3.42 -22.23
N GLY A 258 -6.06 -4.31 -21.27
CA GLY A 258 -6.63 -5.66 -21.25
C GLY A 258 -8.17 -5.65 -21.23
N ALA A 259 -8.79 -4.74 -20.47
CA ALA A 259 -10.24 -4.60 -20.46
C ALA A 259 -10.75 -3.93 -21.73
N ARG A 260 -10.04 -2.89 -22.21
CA ARG A 260 -10.42 -2.14 -23.42
C ARG A 260 -10.54 -3.04 -24.65
N LYS A 261 -9.60 -3.97 -24.85
CA LYS A 261 -9.61 -4.95 -25.94
C LYS A 261 -10.82 -5.87 -25.94
N LEU A 262 -11.42 -6.12 -24.78
CA LEU A 262 -12.56 -7.03 -24.62
C LEU A 262 -13.93 -6.33 -24.75
N LEU A 263 -13.97 -5.00 -24.85
CA LEU A 263 -15.23 -4.24 -24.94
C LEU A 263 -16.04 -4.56 -26.20
N SER A 264 -15.38 -4.94 -27.30
CA SER A 264 -16.06 -5.34 -28.54
C SER A 264 -16.91 -6.60 -28.36
N ASN A 265 -16.59 -7.43 -27.37
CA ASN A 265 -17.26 -8.70 -27.10
C ASN A 265 -18.51 -8.51 -26.22
N LEU A 266 -18.75 -7.30 -25.71
CA LEU A 266 -19.93 -6.96 -24.93
C LEU A 266 -21.02 -6.33 -25.79
N THR A 267 -22.27 -6.64 -25.46
CA THR A 267 -23.44 -5.92 -25.97
C THR A 267 -23.43 -4.46 -25.50
N GLN A 268 -24.22 -3.60 -26.14
CA GLN A 268 -24.33 -2.21 -25.73
C GLN A 268 -24.75 -2.06 -24.26
N LYS A 269 -25.77 -2.82 -23.84
CA LYS A 269 -26.27 -2.80 -22.45
C LYS A 269 -25.20 -3.24 -21.45
N GLU A 270 -24.48 -4.32 -21.73
CA GLU A 270 -23.39 -4.78 -20.86
C GLU A 270 -22.26 -3.76 -20.76
N ARG A 271 -21.94 -3.05 -21.86
CA ARG A 271 -20.94 -1.97 -21.82
C ARG A 271 -21.39 -0.81 -20.95
N GLU A 272 -22.65 -0.39 -21.07
CA GLU A 272 -23.22 0.69 -20.26
C GLU A 272 -23.16 0.33 -18.77
N THR A 273 -23.67 -0.84 -18.39
CA THR A 273 -23.59 -1.35 -17.00
C THR A 273 -22.14 -1.46 -16.52
N PHE A 274 -21.22 -1.95 -17.36
CA PHE A 274 -19.81 -2.02 -16.99
C PHE A 274 -19.24 -0.63 -16.65
N TYR A 275 -19.50 0.41 -17.44
CA TYR A 275 -18.99 1.76 -17.12
C TYR A 275 -19.65 2.40 -15.90
N GLU A 276 -20.91 2.08 -15.61
CA GLU A 276 -21.60 2.51 -14.38
C GLU A 276 -20.93 1.87 -13.15
N ASP A 277 -20.67 0.56 -13.21
CA ASP A 277 -19.94 -0.17 -12.18
C ASP A 277 -18.54 0.43 -11.95
N ILE A 278 -17.80 0.71 -13.03
CA ILE A 278 -16.45 1.29 -12.98
C ILE A 278 -16.45 2.64 -12.27
N ARG A 279 -17.40 3.53 -12.59
CA ARG A 279 -17.53 4.83 -11.90
C ARG A 279 -17.83 4.65 -10.43
N THR A 280 -18.74 3.74 -10.10
CA THR A 280 -19.11 3.42 -8.72
C THR A 280 -17.90 2.93 -7.92
N ILE A 281 -17.11 2.03 -8.51
CA ILE A 281 -15.87 1.52 -7.92
C ILE A 281 -14.89 2.68 -7.67
N TYR A 282 -14.62 3.52 -8.68
CA TYR A 282 -13.70 4.64 -8.53
C TYR A 282 -14.16 5.67 -7.50
N HIS A 283 -15.43 6.04 -7.50
CA HIS A 283 -16.01 6.95 -6.50
C HIS A 283 -15.88 6.38 -5.10
N THR A 284 -16.20 5.10 -4.91
CA THR A 284 -16.07 4.46 -3.60
C THR A 284 -14.63 4.42 -3.12
N ILE A 285 -13.66 4.09 -4.00
CA ILE A 285 -12.23 4.14 -3.66
C ILE A 285 -11.83 5.57 -3.28
N ALA A 286 -12.18 6.54 -4.11
CA ALA A 286 -11.80 7.94 -3.90
C ALA A 286 -12.37 8.50 -2.59
N GLU A 287 -13.65 8.25 -2.30
CA GLU A 287 -14.28 8.64 -1.03
C GLU A 287 -13.59 7.98 0.17
N TYR A 288 -13.30 6.68 0.06
CA TYR A 288 -12.64 5.96 1.14
C TYR A 288 -11.25 6.53 1.43
N LEU A 289 -10.44 6.74 0.39
CA LEU A 289 -9.10 7.31 0.54
C LEU A 289 -9.15 8.76 1.06
N LYS A 290 -10.04 9.59 0.52
CA LYS A 290 -10.25 10.98 0.97
C LYS A 290 -10.56 11.08 2.46
N LYS A 291 -11.37 10.14 2.98
CA LYS A 291 -11.78 10.12 4.39
C LYS A 291 -10.68 9.62 5.33
N ASN A 292 -9.82 8.70 4.86
CA ASN A 292 -8.94 7.92 5.74
C ASN A 292 -7.45 8.21 5.58
N LEU A 293 -7.01 8.85 4.48
CA LEU A 293 -5.61 9.24 4.31
C LEU A 293 -5.30 10.56 5.05
N PRO A 294 -4.18 10.66 5.79
CA PRO A 294 -3.85 11.85 6.56
C PRO A 294 -3.15 12.93 5.70
N LEU A 295 -3.78 13.37 4.61
CA LEU A 295 -3.16 14.28 3.62
C LEU A 295 -2.83 15.69 4.17
N ARG A 296 -3.36 16.04 5.34
CA ARG A 296 -3.09 17.30 6.06
C ARG A 296 -2.12 17.15 7.24
N ASN A 297 -1.51 15.97 7.43
CA ASN A 297 -0.61 15.74 8.56
C ASN A 297 0.68 16.55 8.40
N SER A 298 0.83 17.58 9.22
CA SER A 298 1.99 18.49 9.21
C SER A 298 3.28 17.80 9.63
N PHE A 299 3.23 16.85 10.56
CA PHE A 299 4.40 16.11 10.99
C PHE A 299 4.98 15.25 9.86
N LEU A 300 4.12 14.52 9.13
CA LEU A 300 4.55 13.73 7.97
C LEU A 300 5.12 14.63 6.87
N ARG A 301 4.53 15.82 6.65
CA ARG A 301 5.05 16.82 5.72
C ARG A 301 6.44 17.26 6.11
N ASP A 302 6.63 17.62 7.38
CA ASP A 302 7.91 18.15 7.86
C ASP A 302 8.99 17.05 7.84
N ILE A 303 8.67 15.78 8.13
CA ILE A 303 9.64 14.66 8.10
C ILE A 303 10.29 14.43 6.73
N GLN A 304 9.66 14.85 5.63
CA GLN A 304 10.22 14.67 4.30
C GLN A 304 11.63 15.25 4.15
N ILE A 305 11.96 16.27 4.95
CA ILE A 305 13.27 16.92 4.97
C ILE A 305 14.41 15.95 5.29
N LEU A 306 14.10 14.79 5.90
CA LEU A 306 15.09 13.77 6.18
C LEU A 306 15.69 13.15 4.92
N HIS A 307 14.99 13.22 3.78
CA HIS A 307 15.54 12.76 2.51
C HIS A 307 16.73 13.67 2.08
N PRO A 308 17.84 13.10 1.59
CA PRO A 308 19.06 13.85 1.25
C PRO A 308 18.84 15.03 0.29
N SER A 309 17.86 14.92 -0.61
CA SER A 309 17.52 16.00 -1.57
C SER A 309 16.93 17.26 -0.93
N TYR A 310 16.46 17.18 0.32
CA TYR A 310 15.93 18.33 1.07
C TYR A 310 16.94 18.87 2.08
N ARG A 311 18.22 18.51 1.98
CA ARG A 311 19.27 19.08 2.82
C ARG A 311 19.47 20.56 2.49
N SER A 312 18.88 21.44 3.29
CA SER A 312 18.92 22.89 3.10
C SER A 312 18.68 23.65 4.40
N VAL A 313 19.28 24.84 4.51
CA VAL A 313 19.09 25.79 5.62
C VAL A 313 17.63 26.19 5.79
N GLN A 314 16.84 26.18 4.71
CA GLN A 314 15.43 26.61 4.71
C GLN A 314 14.52 25.73 5.57
N TYR A 315 14.95 24.50 5.88
CA TYR A 315 14.18 23.53 6.67
C TYR A 315 14.54 23.53 8.16
N SER A 316 15.27 24.53 8.65
CA SER A 316 15.62 24.65 10.07
C SER A 316 14.39 24.81 10.98
N ASP A 317 13.30 25.39 10.49
CA ASP A 317 12.05 25.45 11.25
C ASP A 317 11.28 24.13 11.17
N ASP A 318 11.40 23.39 10.09
CA ASP A 318 10.76 22.07 9.91
C ASP A 318 11.34 21.07 10.90
N ILE A 319 12.67 21.00 11.04
CA ILE A 319 13.30 20.12 12.04
C ILE A 319 12.90 20.50 13.47
N VAL A 320 12.71 21.78 13.77
CA VAL A 320 12.22 22.25 15.08
C VAL A 320 10.77 21.85 15.30
N ARG A 321 9.90 21.93 14.28
CA ARG A 321 8.51 21.45 14.38
C ARG A 321 8.46 19.94 14.62
N ILE A 322 9.33 19.18 13.96
CA ILE A 322 9.46 17.74 14.22
C ILE A 322 9.89 17.50 15.67
N ALA A 323 10.97 18.15 16.12
CA ALA A 323 11.49 18.02 17.48
C ALA A 323 10.43 18.30 18.56
N ARG A 324 9.61 19.34 18.37
CA ARG A 324 8.51 19.71 19.26
C ARG A 324 7.34 18.73 19.24
N THR A 325 7.12 18.05 18.10
CA THR A 325 6.01 17.12 17.95
C THR A 325 6.28 15.78 18.63
N VAL A 326 7.55 15.39 18.78
CA VAL A 326 7.94 14.13 19.41
C VAL A 326 7.91 14.27 20.95
N PRO A 327 6.91 13.70 21.65
CA PRO A 327 6.68 14.03 23.06
C PRO A 327 7.82 13.54 23.96
N GLY A 328 8.34 14.43 24.82
CA GLY A 328 9.31 14.07 25.86
C GLY A 328 10.71 13.67 25.37
N LEU A 329 11.01 13.79 24.07
CA LEU A 329 12.30 13.36 23.53
C LEU A 329 13.42 14.38 23.78
N LEU A 330 13.14 15.67 23.56
CA LEU A 330 14.10 16.76 23.68
C LEU A 330 13.57 17.84 24.63
N SER A 331 14.45 18.39 25.45
CA SER A 331 14.22 19.62 26.21
C SER A 331 14.23 20.86 25.30
N ASP A 332 13.72 21.99 25.78
CA ASP A 332 13.71 23.26 25.02
C ASP A 332 15.11 23.66 24.53
N GLN A 333 16.12 23.48 25.39
CA GLN A 333 17.51 23.75 25.05
C GLN A 333 18.07 22.76 24.00
N GLU A 334 17.72 21.48 24.09
CA GLU A 334 18.10 20.49 23.06
C GLU A 334 17.42 20.78 21.71
N ILE A 335 16.21 21.38 21.71
CA ILE A 335 15.53 21.80 20.48
C ILE A 335 16.30 22.93 19.80
N ASP A 336 16.78 23.92 20.56
CA ASP A 336 17.62 24.99 20.01
C ASP A 336 18.94 24.44 19.45
N TYR A 337 19.59 23.52 20.18
CA TYR A 337 20.77 22.82 19.66
C TYR A 337 20.49 22.00 18.40
N THR A 338 19.32 21.36 18.32
CA THR A 338 18.93 20.60 17.13
C THR A 338 18.80 21.51 15.91
N ARG A 339 18.29 22.74 16.09
CA ARG A 339 18.24 23.75 15.02
C ARG A 339 19.64 24.11 14.55
N ASP A 340 20.55 24.42 15.48
CA ASP A 340 21.92 24.81 15.14
C ASP A 340 22.69 23.67 14.48
N GLU A 341 22.52 22.45 14.97
CA GLU A 341 23.07 21.24 14.36
C GLU A 341 22.54 21.01 12.95
N TRP A 342 21.24 21.23 12.70
CA TRP A 342 20.66 21.14 11.36
C TRP A 342 21.26 22.18 10.40
N LEU A 343 21.40 23.43 10.84
CA LEU A 343 22.01 24.49 10.03
C LEU A 343 23.44 24.10 9.62
N ASN A 344 24.24 23.61 10.58
CA ASN A 344 25.59 23.13 10.30
C ASN A 344 25.61 21.90 9.37
N TYR A 345 24.73 20.92 9.59
CA TYR A 345 24.57 19.76 8.71
C TYR A 345 24.17 20.15 7.28
N SER A 346 23.29 21.14 7.15
CA SER A 346 22.80 21.58 5.83
C SER A 346 23.89 22.20 4.95
N LEU A 347 24.96 22.70 5.58
CA LEU A 347 26.14 23.28 4.91
C LEU A 347 27.35 22.34 4.88
N GLU A 348 27.25 21.17 5.52
CA GLU A 348 28.33 20.19 5.60
C GLU A 348 28.70 19.64 4.22
N HIS A 349 29.98 19.32 4.02
CA HIS A 349 30.38 18.57 2.83
C HIS A 349 30.02 17.09 2.98
N ILE A 350 28.96 16.66 2.30
CA ILE A 350 28.49 15.27 2.30
C ILE A 350 28.82 14.62 0.97
N ASP A 351 29.57 13.52 1.02
CA ASP A 351 29.92 12.74 -0.17
C ASP A 351 28.67 12.13 -0.82
N GLU A 352 28.54 12.28 -2.14
CA GLU A 352 27.41 11.76 -2.92
C GLU A 352 27.22 10.25 -2.75
N THR A 353 28.31 9.51 -2.56
CA THR A 353 28.31 8.05 -2.34
C THR A 353 27.65 7.64 -1.01
N TRP A 354 27.40 8.58 -0.09
CA TRP A 354 26.72 8.28 1.17
C TRP A 354 25.21 8.12 0.98
N TYR A 355 24.65 8.78 -0.05
CA TYR A 355 23.21 8.74 -0.32
C TYR A 355 22.84 8.21 -1.70
N ILE A 356 23.71 8.27 -2.70
CA ILE A 356 23.47 7.66 -4.01
C ILE A 356 24.14 6.29 -4.06
N LYS A 357 23.31 5.26 -4.21
CA LYS A 357 23.75 3.88 -4.41
C LYS A 357 24.14 3.62 -5.86
N GLU A 358 23.33 4.11 -6.79
CA GLU A 358 23.52 3.84 -8.21
C GLU A 358 22.83 4.92 -9.05
N LYS A 359 23.45 5.29 -10.17
CA LYS A 359 22.84 6.12 -11.22
C LYS A 359 22.63 5.24 -12.44
N LYS A 360 21.39 5.11 -12.90
CA LYS A 360 21.02 4.39 -14.13
C LYS A 360 20.50 5.36 -15.16
N LYS A 361 20.47 4.93 -16.41
CA LYS A 361 19.67 5.59 -17.44
C LYS A 361 18.42 4.78 -17.70
N ASP A 362 17.29 5.45 -17.82
CA ASP A 362 16.08 4.82 -18.33
C ASP A 362 16.20 4.56 -19.85
N TYR A 363 15.13 4.00 -20.43
CA TYR A 363 15.06 3.71 -21.86
C TYR A 363 15.08 4.97 -22.74
N LEU A 364 14.85 6.16 -22.17
CA LEU A 364 14.92 7.46 -22.83
C LEU A 364 16.26 8.17 -22.59
N GLY A 365 17.18 7.55 -21.83
CA GLY A 365 18.46 8.13 -21.47
C GLY A 365 18.43 9.09 -20.28
N ALA A 366 17.29 9.27 -19.62
CA ALA A 366 17.15 10.10 -18.43
C ALA A 366 17.78 9.41 -17.21
N GLU A 367 18.48 10.19 -16.38
CA GLU A 367 19.14 9.68 -15.19
C GLU A 367 18.12 9.31 -14.10
N ILE A 368 18.18 8.06 -13.65
CA ILE A 368 17.49 7.54 -12.48
C ILE A 368 18.50 7.40 -11.36
N VAL A 369 18.26 8.11 -10.26
CA VAL A 369 19.05 8.01 -9.03
C VAL A 369 18.41 6.98 -8.11
N ILE A 370 19.18 5.96 -7.74
CA ILE A 370 18.82 4.99 -6.71
C ILE A 370 19.55 5.39 -5.43
N TYR A 371 18.77 5.70 -4.39
CA TYR A 371 19.32 6.10 -3.10
C TYR A 371 19.68 4.89 -2.24
N HIS A 372 20.65 5.08 -1.35
CA HIS A 372 20.85 4.18 -0.22
C HIS A 372 19.64 4.21 0.73
N ARG A 373 19.51 3.18 1.58
CA ARG A 373 18.53 3.22 2.66
C ARG A 373 18.78 4.46 3.54
N ILE A 374 17.70 5.05 4.03
CA ILE A 374 17.78 6.31 4.76
C ILE A 374 18.56 6.18 6.08
N ASP A 375 18.48 5.03 6.74
CA ASP A 375 19.24 4.70 7.95
C ASP A 375 20.74 4.53 7.68
N TYR A 376 21.12 3.98 6.53
CA TYR A 376 22.51 3.94 6.10
C TYR A 376 23.09 5.35 5.92
N TYR A 377 22.36 6.22 5.21
CA TYR A 377 22.75 7.61 5.00
C TYR A 377 22.92 8.34 6.33
N TRP A 378 21.89 8.33 7.18
CA TRP A 378 21.94 9.01 8.46
C TRP A 378 23.00 8.42 9.39
N ASN A 379 23.26 7.12 9.36
CA ASN A 379 24.35 6.54 10.15
C ASN A 379 25.71 7.15 9.79
N LYS A 380 25.97 7.43 8.50
CA LYS A 380 27.20 8.11 8.07
C LYS A 380 27.26 9.55 8.57
N VAL A 381 26.19 10.32 8.37
CA VAL A 381 26.09 11.72 8.82
C VAL A 381 26.27 11.83 10.34
N LEU A 382 25.58 10.99 11.11
CA LEU A 382 25.60 11.02 12.57
C LEU A 382 26.91 10.46 13.17
N SER A 383 27.75 9.83 12.36
CA SER A 383 29.10 9.38 12.74
C SER A 383 30.16 10.47 12.55
N ILE A 384 29.82 11.63 11.98
CA ILE A 384 30.76 12.75 11.85
C ILE A 384 31.15 13.22 13.25
N THR A 385 32.45 13.36 13.48
CA THR A 385 33.02 13.85 14.74
C THR A 385 33.66 15.23 14.58
N THR A 386 33.69 15.97 15.68
CA THR A 386 34.51 17.17 15.83
C THR A 386 35.98 16.78 16.00
N THR A 387 36.88 17.77 15.92
CA THR A 387 38.33 17.55 16.05
C THR A 387 38.75 16.99 17.40
N ASP A 388 37.94 17.17 18.45
CA ASP A 388 38.14 16.58 19.77
C ASP A 388 37.47 15.20 19.94
N GLY A 389 36.97 14.61 18.84
CA GLY A 389 36.44 13.24 18.80
C GLY A 389 35.00 13.06 19.25
N ARG A 390 34.27 14.13 19.58
CA ARG A 390 32.85 14.05 19.96
C ARG A 390 31.95 13.99 18.73
N HIS A 391 30.75 13.44 18.87
CA HIS A 391 29.76 13.48 17.79
C HIS A 391 29.35 14.93 17.49
N LYS A 392 29.48 15.32 16.21
CA LYS A 392 29.17 16.69 15.76
C LYS A 392 27.69 17.03 15.87
N TYR A 393 26.82 16.05 15.68
CA TYR A 393 25.36 16.22 15.62
C TYR A 393 24.66 15.37 16.68
N SER A 394 24.86 15.71 17.96
CA SER A 394 24.42 14.88 19.09
C SER A 394 22.90 14.92 19.30
N THR A 395 22.29 16.10 19.30
CA THR A 395 20.84 16.26 19.53
C THR A 395 20.03 15.86 18.30
N LEU A 396 20.54 16.17 17.11
CA LEU A 396 19.99 15.70 15.84
C LEU A 396 20.09 14.18 15.72
N SER A 397 21.18 13.55 16.18
CA SER A 397 21.29 12.09 16.23
C SER A 397 20.20 11.45 17.08
N LYS A 398 19.95 12.01 18.27
CA LYS A 398 18.87 11.56 19.17
C LYS A 398 17.50 11.67 18.49
N LEU A 399 17.23 12.80 17.84
CA LEU A 399 15.96 13.02 17.13
C LEU A 399 15.76 12.04 15.97
N ILE A 400 16.74 11.95 15.07
CA ILE A 400 16.62 11.18 13.83
C ILE A 400 16.52 9.69 14.11
N LYS A 401 17.31 9.15 15.03
CA LYS A 401 17.21 7.73 15.41
C LYS A 401 15.81 7.37 15.89
N ASN A 402 15.18 8.25 16.68
CA ASN A 402 13.80 8.03 17.14
C ASN A 402 12.76 8.19 16.03
N ILE A 403 12.98 9.06 15.04
CA ILE A 403 12.08 9.18 13.89
C ILE A 403 12.17 7.94 12.99
N LEU A 404 13.37 7.43 12.75
CA LEU A 404 13.59 6.31 11.83
C LEU A 404 13.07 4.97 12.37
N ILE A 405 12.77 4.85 13.67
CA ILE A 405 12.09 3.67 14.24
C ILE A 405 10.57 3.78 14.20
N ILE A 406 10.01 4.91 13.77
CA ILE A 406 8.56 5.07 13.67
C ILE A 406 8.04 4.18 12.52
N PRO A 407 7.03 3.33 12.77
CA PRO A 407 6.49 2.46 11.73
C PRO A 407 5.81 3.28 10.62
N HIS A 408 6.25 3.08 9.37
CA HIS A 408 5.61 3.65 8.16
C HIS A 408 4.46 2.79 7.62
N GLY A 409 4.27 1.60 8.18
CA GLY A 409 3.23 0.64 7.84
C GLY A 409 3.34 -0.57 8.77
N ASN A 410 2.35 -1.45 8.76
CA ASN A 410 2.38 -2.67 9.58
C ASN A 410 3.13 -3.81 8.86
N ALA A 411 4.20 -3.47 8.15
CA ALA A 411 4.90 -4.37 7.23
C ALA A 411 5.45 -5.62 7.95
N ASP A 412 5.93 -5.48 9.19
CA ASP A 412 6.49 -6.60 9.97
C ASP A 412 5.43 -7.63 10.31
N VAL A 413 4.27 -7.17 10.78
CA VAL A 413 3.09 -8.01 11.02
C VAL A 413 2.57 -8.55 9.69
N GLU A 414 2.57 -7.77 8.61
CA GLU A 414 2.09 -8.23 7.30
C GLU A 414 2.97 -9.31 6.67
N ARG A 415 4.28 -9.28 6.88
CA ARG A 415 5.23 -10.28 6.35
C ARG A 415 5.15 -11.61 7.09
N GLY A 416 4.85 -11.61 8.39
CA GLY A 416 4.67 -12.83 9.18
C GLY A 416 3.48 -13.72 8.78
N PHE A 417 2.58 -13.25 7.90
CA PHE A 417 1.49 -14.07 7.33
C PHE A 417 1.61 -14.28 5.81
N GLN A 418 2.76 -13.99 5.19
CA GLN A 418 2.98 -14.26 3.76
C GLN A 418 3.35 -15.72 3.48
#